data_AF-A0A285X667-F1
#
_entry.id   AF-A0A285X667-F1
#
_cell.length_a   1.000
_cell.length_b   1.000
_cell.length_c   1.000
_cell.angle_alpha   90.00
_cell.angle_beta   90.00
_cell.angle_gamma   90.00
#
_symmetry.space_group_name_H-M   'P 1'
#
loop_
_entity.id
_entity.type
_entity.pdbx_description
1 polymer ?
#
loop_
_entity_poly.entity_id
_entity_poly.type
_entity_poly.pdbx_seq_one_letter_code
_entity_poly.pdbx_strand_id
1 'polypeptide(L)' 'MKKFIRSETVKNLLWIAFGVIGGINYFSREEYWISGIHFLVAVLYAYNLGKHLISSNRKMVKNKG' A
#
# COMPACT_ATOMS: atom_id res chain seq x y z
N MET A 1 18.17 7.14 -8.45
CA MET A 1 16.78 7.53 -8.15
C MET A 1 15.72 6.52 -8.64
N LYS A 2 15.77 5.97 -9.87
CA LYS A 2 14.79 4.96 -10.34
C LYS A 2 14.68 3.70 -9.45
N LYS A 3 15.80 3.22 -8.86
CA LYS A 3 15.80 2.10 -7.89
C LYS A 3 15.05 2.41 -6.59
N PHE A 4 15.03 3.67 -6.15
CA PHE A 4 14.43 4.08 -4.88
C PHE A 4 12.90 4.06 -4.95
N ILE A 5 12.35 4.57 -6.07
CA ILE A 5 10.92 4.54 -6.40
C ILE A 5 10.38 3.09 -6.46
N ARG A 6 11.18 2.16 -6.99
CA ARG A 6 10.83 0.73 -7.04
C ARG A 6 10.84 0.08 -5.65
N SER A 7 11.80 0.45 -4.80
CA SER A 7 11.91 -0.07 -3.43
C SER A 7 10.70 0.32 -2.56
N GLU A 8 10.28 1.60 -2.59
CA GLU A 8 9.12 2.05 -1.83
C GLU A 8 7.80 1.43 -2.31
N THR A 9 7.64 1.29 -3.63
CA THR A 9 6.47 0.64 -4.25
C THR A 9 6.37 -0.82 -3.80
N VAL A 10 7.48 -1.56 -3.83
CA VAL A 10 7.54 -2.97 -3.38
C VAL A 10 7.29 -3.08 -1.88
N LYS A 11 7.84 -2.18 -1.07
CA LYS A 11 7.60 -2.14 0.38
C LYS A 11 6.11 -1.92 0.68
N ASN A 12 5.48 -0.96 0.02
CA ASN A 12 4.05 -0.69 0.18
C ASN A 12 3.21 -1.90 -0.25
N LEU A 13 3.57 -2.57 -1.35
CA LEU A 13 2.89 -3.77 -1.81
C LEU A 13 2.99 -4.93 -0.80
N LEU A 14 4.16 -5.12 -0.19
CA LEU A 14 4.37 -6.10 0.88
C LEU A 14 3.47 -5.81 2.09
N TRP A 15 3.37 -4.56 2.51
CA TRP A 15 2.50 -4.17 3.62
C TRP A 15 1.02 -4.34 3.32
N ILE A 16 0.58 -4.09 2.09
CA ILE A 16 -0.79 -4.36 1.66
C ILE A 16 -1.07 -5.87 1.74
N ALA A 17 -0.18 -6.69 1.18
CA ALA A 17 -0.34 -8.15 1.24
C ALA A 17 -0.38 -8.67 2.68
N PHE A 18 0.52 -8.17 3.54
CA PHE A 18 0.55 -8.50 4.95
C PHE A 18 -0.73 -8.09 5.69
N GLY A 19 -1.22 -6.87 5.46
CA GLY A 19 -2.45 -6.37 6.07
C GLY A 19 -3.69 -7.14 5.60
N VAL A 20 -3.77 -7.54 4.32
CA VAL A 20 -4.90 -8.34 3.83
C VAL A 20 -4.86 -9.78 4.37
N ILE A 21 -3.71 -10.45 4.29
CA ILE A 21 -3.56 -11.83 4.77
C ILE A 21 -3.76 -11.89 6.29
N GLY A 22 -3.11 -11.00 7.03
CA GLY A 22 -3.28 -10.89 8.48
C GLY A 22 -4.72 -10.53 8.84
N GLY A 23 -5.32 -9.57 8.15
CA GLY A 23 -6.72 -9.17 8.35
C GLY A 23 -7.69 -10.34 8.22
N ILE A 24 -7.56 -11.14 7.15
CA ILE A 24 -8.40 -12.34 6.91
C ILE A 24 -8.13 -13.44 7.95
N ASN A 25 -6.86 -13.68 8.29
CA ASN A 25 -6.48 -14.70 9.27
C ASN A 25 -7.04 -14.39 10.67
N TYR A 26 -6.90 -13.14 11.13
CA TYR A 26 -7.44 -12.70 12.42
C TYR A 26 -8.96 -12.57 12.42
N PHE A 27 -9.57 -12.24 11.27
CA PHE A 27 -11.02 -12.24 11.13
C PHE A 27 -11.60 -13.64 11.34
N SER A 28 -10.94 -14.67 10.78
CA SER A 28 -11.34 -16.07 10.91
C SER A 28 -11.18 -16.62 12.34
N ARG A 29 -10.39 -15.93 13.18
CA ARG A 29 -10.16 -16.26 14.59
C ARG A 29 -11.05 -15.46 15.54
N GLU A 30 -12.02 -14.70 15.02
CA GLU A 30 -12.87 -13.78 15.78
C GLU A 30 -12.10 -12.67 16.51
N GLU A 31 -10.82 -12.49 16.17
CA GLU A 31 -9.94 -11.44 16.69
C GLU A 31 -10.18 -10.13 15.91
N TYR A 32 -11.43 -9.65 15.90
CA TYR A 32 -11.89 -8.56 15.03
C TYR A 32 -11.12 -7.25 15.23
N TRP A 33 -10.65 -6.99 16.45
CA TRP A 33 -9.86 -5.79 16.74
C TRP A 33 -8.51 -5.80 16.00
N ILE A 34 -7.81 -6.94 16.04
CA ILE A 34 -6.51 -7.14 15.38
C ILE A 34 -6.71 -7.20 13.85
N SER A 35 -7.80 -7.82 13.40
CA SER A 35 -8.21 -7.82 11.99
C SER A 35 -8.44 -6.39 11.47
N GLY A 36 -9.16 -5.56 12.23
CA GLY A 36 -9.42 -4.16 11.87
C GLY A 36 -8.15 -3.34 11.72
N ILE A 37 -7.17 -3.53 12.63
CA ILE A 37 -5.85 -2.88 12.53
C ILE A 37 -5.12 -3.31 11.25
N HIS A 38 -5.13 -4.60 10.93
CA HIS A 38 -4.49 -5.12 9.72
C HIS A 38 -5.14 -4.60 8.43
N PHE A 39 -6.47 -4.52 8.38
CA PHE A 39 -7.18 -3.90 7.27
C PHE A 39 -6.88 -2.40 7.15
N LEU A 40 -6.81 -1.67 8.28
CA LEU A 40 -6.44 -0.26 8.29
C LEU A 40 -5.03 -0.04 7.71
N VAL A 41 -4.07 -0.89 8.10
CA VAL A 41 -2.72 -0.91 7.56
C VAL A 41 -2.75 -1.15 6.05
N ALA A 42 -3.50 -2.15 5.57
CA ALA A 42 -3.63 -2.43 4.15
C ALA A 42 -4.17 -1.23 3.37
N VAL A 43 -5.24 -0.58 3.87
CA VAL A 43 -5.85 0.60 3.23
C VAL A 43 -4.87 1.79 3.21
N LEU A 44 -4.16 2.04 4.30
CA LEU A 44 -3.20 3.15 4.39
C LEU A 44 -2.06 3.00 3.36
N TYR A 45 -1.49 1.79 3.26
CA TYR A 45 -0.42 1.53 2.30
C TYR A 45 -0.93 1.49 0.86
N ALA A 46 -2.16 1.04 0.61
CA ALA A 46 -2.80 1.11 -0.70
C ALA A 46 -3.03 2.56 -1.15
N TYR A 47 -3.51 3.42 -0.24
CA TYR A 47 -3.65 4.85 -0.51
C TYR A 47 -2.29 5.50 -0.82
N ASN A 48 -1.25 5.18 -0.02
CA ASN A 48 0.08 5.73 -0.23
C ASN A 48 0.69 5.27 -1.56
N LEU A 49 0.46 4.01 -1.94
CA LEU A 49 0.86 3.46 -3.24
C LEU A 49 0.14 4.17 -4.40
N GLY A 50 -1.19 4.32 -4.30
CA GLY A 50 -1.98 5.04 -5.31
C GLY A 50 -1.53 6.49 -5.48
N LYS A 51 -1.30 7.21 -4.37
CA LYS A 51 -0.75 8.57 -4.40
C LYS A 51 0.63 8.63 -5.04
N HIS A 52 1.51 7.67 -4.73
CA HIS A 52 2.84 7.61 -5.31
C HIS A 52 2.81 7.34 -6.83
N LEU A 53 1.96 6.41 -7.29
CA LEU A 53 1.76 6.12 -8.70
C LEU A 53 1.18 7.32 -9.47
N ILE A 54 0.14 7.98 -8.93
CA ILE A 54 -0.49 9.16 -9.53
C ILE A 54 0.47 10.36 -9.58
N SER A 55 1.20 10.60 -8.50
CA SER A 55 2.21 11.68 -8.42
C SER A 55 3.37 11.45 -9.40
N SER A 56 3.83 10.19 -9.52
CA SER A 56 4.86 9.81 -10.49
C SER A 56 4.39 10.04 -11.92
N ASN A 57 3.12 9.77 -12.22
CA ASN A 57 2.55 9.98 -13.54
C ASN A 57 2.37 11.48 -13.90
N ARG A 58 2.00 12.33 -12.92
CA ARG A 58 1.92 13.80 -13.14
C ARG A 58 3.25 14.44 -13.52
N LYS A 59 4.39 13.93 -13.03
CA LYS A 59 5.72 14.44 -13.40
C LYS A 59 6.06 14.18 -14.87
N MET A 60 5.50 13.14 -15.51
CA MET A 60 5.73 12.87 -16.93
C MET A 60 4.88 13.76 -17.86
N VAL A 61 3.70 14.20 -17.42
CA VAL A 61 2.83 15.10 -18.21
C VAL A 61 3.38 16.53 -18.25
N LYS A 62 4.03 17.01 -17.18
CA LYS A 62 4.57 18.38 -17.10
C LYS A 62 5.89 18.60 -17.86
N ASN A 63 6.57 17.55 -18.34
CA ASN A 63 7.84 17.65 -19.07
C ASN A 63 7.67 17.53 -20.60
N LYS A 64 6.43 17.59 -21.09
CA LYS A 64 6.08 17.58 -22.52
C LYS A 64 5.31 18.85 -22.95
N GLY A 65 5.27 19.87 -22.10
CA GLY A 65 4.65 21.17 -22.39
C GLY A 65 5.73 22.22 -22.62
#